data_AF-A0A3B4E139-F1
#
_entry.id   AF-A0A3B4E139-F1
#
_cell.length_a   1.000
_cell.length_b   1.000
_cell.length_c   1.000
_cell.angle_alpha   90.00
_cell.angle_beta   90.00
_cell.angle_gamma   90.00
#
_symmetry.space_group_name_H-M   'P 1'
#
loop_
_entity.id
_entity.type
_entity.pdbx_description
1 polymer ?
#
loop_
_entity_poly.entity_id
_entity_poly.type
_entity_poly.pdbx_seq_one_letter_code
_entity_poly.pdbx_strand_id
1 'polypeptide(L)'
;MADPKYANLPGIAFNEPDVYETSDLPEDDQAQFESEELCSDSVERIVVNPNAAYDKFKDKRVGTKGLDFSDRISKTRRVGYESGEYELLAEGCGVKETPQQKYQRLVNEIQELTQEVEHIQANVKESSAEERLTPVVLAQRAAQLKQQLVSAHLDSLLGPNAHINLADPDGALAKRLMTQLELARGVRSSAGGEGKGSGLKGPDGVVLYELHSRPEHERFTESAKIAELGRRLADLETAVGSGTDKQGPLNAGLQGASVMETIELLEARVSALDAATLDQVEARLQSVLGKMNEIAKHKAAIEDAETQNKVSQLYDVVQKWDAMATSLPQVVQRLIAVKELHEQAMQFGQLLTHLDTTQQMINNALKDNSTLLTQVQQTMKENLVSVEENFAALEQRMKKLSK
;
A
#
# COMPACT_ATOMS: atom_id res chain seq x y z
N MET A 1 24.99 18.25 33.47
CA MET A 1 24.24 17.82 34.66
C MET A 1 24.30 16.30 34.72
N ALA A 2 24.64 15.71 35.86
CA ALA A 2 24.71 14.25 35.98
C ALA A 2 23.31 13.64 35.82
N ASP A 3 23.22 12.54 35.07
CA ASP A 3 21.99 11.74 34.98
C ASP A 3 21.64 11.22 36.38
N PRO A 4 20.39 11.45 36.86
CA PRO A 4 19.95 11.04 38.19
C PRO A 4 20.10 9.53 38.44
N LYS A 5 20.13 8.71 37.38
CA LYS A 5 20.33 7.26 37.48
C LYS A 5 21.73 6.88 37.99
N TYR A 6 22.75 7.72 37.73
CA TYR A 6 24.14 7.41 38.04
C TYR A 6 24.74 8.26 39.17
N ALA A 7 24.01 9.29 39.64
CA ALA A 7 24.50 10.24 40.65
C ALA A 7 24.90 9.61 42.01
N ASN A 8 24.29 8.49 42.38
CA ASN A 8 24.53 7.81 43.67
C ASN A 8 25.54 6.65 43.57
N LEU A 9 26.08 6.37 42.38
CA LEU A 9 27.04 5.29 42.18
C LEU A 9 28.47 5.81 42.42
N PRO A 10 29.26 5.17 43.30
CA PRO A 10 30.67 5.51 43.45
C PRO A 10 31.46 5.10 42.20
N GLY A 11 32.44 5.91 41.78
CA GLY A 11 33.35 5.59 40.68
C GLY A 11 32.87 5.99 39.28
N ILE A 12 31.82 6.82 39.16
CA ILE A 12 31.40 7.39 37.88
C ILE A 12 32.22 8.64 37.56
N ALA A 13 32.75 8.71 36.33
CA ALA A 13 33.46 9.88 35.83
C ALA A 13 32.45 10.94 35.36
N PHE A 14 32.50 12.15 35.95
CA PHE A 14 31.54 13.23 35.65
C PHE A 14 32.09 14.34 34.76
N ASN A 15 33.42 14.47 34.65
CA ASN A 15 34.11 15.56 33.94
C ASN A 15 35.00 15.03 32.81
N GLU A 16 34.71 13.82 32.34
CA GLU A 16 35.39 13.21 31.20
C GLU A 16 34.48 13.35 29.97
N PRO A 17 35.04 13.54 28.76
CA PRO A 17 34.25 13.47 27.53
C PRO A 17 33.67 12.06 27.38
N ASP A 18 32.42 11.99 26.90
CA ASP A 18 31.71 10.72 26.71
C ASP A 18 32.34 9.85 25.61
N VAL A 19 32.94 10.50 24.61
CA VAL A 19 33.58 9.84 23.46
C VAL A 19 34.97 10.42 23.23
N TYR A 20 35.96 9.54 23.08
CA TYR A 20 37.32 9.86 22.66
C TYR A 20 37.54 9.36 21.24
N GLU A 21 37.36 10.24 20.26
CA GLU A 21 37.51 9.93 18.84
C GLU A 21 38.61 10.77 18.17
N THR A 22 39.18 10.23 17.10
CA THR A 22 40.07 10.98 16.21
C THR A 22 39.27 12.01 15.44
N SER A 23 39.90 13.14 15.08
CA SER A 23 39.23 14.16 14.26
C SER A 23 38.69 13.55 12.97
N ASP A 24 37.42 13.82 12.69
CA ASP A 24 36.76 13.32 11.49
C ASP A 24 37.46 13.90 10.26
N LEU A 25 38.08 13.03 9.46
CA LEU A 25 38.79 13.42 8.25
C LEU A 25 37.82 13.37 7.07
N PRO A 26 37.83 14.35 6.15
CA PRO A 26 36.92 14.40 5.00
C PRO A 26 37.24 13.36 3.90
N GLU A 27 37.98 12.29 4.23
CA GLU A 27 38.41 11.26 3.27
C GLU A 27 37.21 10.43 2.77
N ASP A 28 36.17 10.25 3.59
CA ASP A 28 34.92 9.56 3.22
C ASP A 28 34.06 10.34 2.21
N ASP A 29 34.28 11.66 2.06
CA ASP A 29 33.56 12.50 1.08
C ASP A 29 34.14 12.43 -0.33
N GLN A 30 35.31 11.78 -0.50
CA GLN A 30 35.94 11.61 -1.79
C GLN A 30 35.44 10.33 -2.46
N ALA A 31 34.51 10.47 -3.40
CA ALA A 31 34.10 9.36 -4.24
C ALA A 31 35.30 8.84 -5.05
N GLN A 32 35.95 7.78 -4.56
CA GLN A 32 36.79 6.93 -5.38
C GLN A 32 35.87 6.18 -6.33
N PHE A 33 35.66 6.74 -7.52
CA PHE A 33 35.06 5.98 -8.61
C PHE A 33 36.05 4.87 -8.97
N GLU A 34 35.78 3.64 -8.53
CA GLU A 34 36.36 2.47 -9.16
C GLU A 34 36.08 2.60 -10.65
N SER A 35 37.13 2.87 -11.41
CA SER A 35 37.05 3.01 -12.85
C SER A 35 36.86 1.61 -13.40
N GLU A 36 35.62 1.11 -13.39
CA GLU A 36 35.27 -0.08 -14.13
C GLU A 36 35.69 0.15 -15.59
N GLU A 37 36.45 -0.77 -16.19
CA GLU A 37 36.87 -0.73 -17.59
C GLU A 37 35.66 -0.97 -18.51
N LEU A 38 34.78 0.02 -18.55
CA LEU A 38 33.55 0.03 -19.31
C LEU A 38 33.80 0.44 -20.77
N CYS A 39 34.98 1.00 -21.05
CA CYS A 39 35.42 1.44 -22.37
C CYS A 39 36.72 0.71 -22.75
N SER A 40 36.61 -0.35 -23.55
CA SER A 40 37.76 -1.04 -24.13
C SER A 40 37.69 -0.95 -25.65
N ASP A 41 38.82 -0.65 -26.31
CA ASP A 41 38.89 -0.57 -27.79
C ASP A 41 38.59 -1.91 -28.48
N SER A 42 38.69 -3.02 -27.75
CA SER A 42 38.44 -4.39 -28.26
C SER A 42 37.01 -4.87 -28.09
N VAL A 43 36.13 -4.13 -27.38
CA VAL A 43 34.79 -4.59 -27.01
C VAL A 43 33.73 -3.59 -27.47
N GLU A 44 32.83 -4.02 -28.35
CA GLU A 44 31.67 -3.22 -28.73
C GLU A 44 30.61 -3.21 -27.62
N ARG A 45 30.31 -2.02 -27.10
CA ARG A 45 29.25 -1.82 -26.11
C ARG A 45 27.89 -1.64 -26.80
N ILE A 46 27.04 -2.66 -26.72
CA ILE A 46 25.67 -2.59 -27.22
C ILE A 46 24.73 -2.22 -26.07
N VAL A 47 24.16 -1.02 -26.12
CA VAL A 47 23.13 -0.59 -25.16
C VAL A 47 21.83 -1.32 -25.47
N VAL A 48 21.37 -2.13 -24.52
CA VAL A 48 20.09 -2.81 -24.63
C VAL A 48 18.99 -1.86 -24.15
N ASN A 49 18.10 -1.46 -25.07
CA ASN A 49 16.86 -0.75 -24.73
C ASN A 49 15.70 -1.77 -24.72
N PRO A 50 15.18 -2.15 -23.54
CA PRO A 50 14.11 -3.16 -23.43
C PRO A 50 12.83 -2.78 -24.17
N ASN A 51 12.48 -1.49 -24.23
CA ASN A 51 11.27 -1.02 -24.91
C ASN A 51 11.41 -1.18 -26.43
N ALA A 52 12.54 -0.74 -26.99
CA ALA A 52 12.82 -0.92 -28.41
C ALA A 52 13.00 -2.40 -28.80
N ALA A 53 13.53 -3.23 -27.88
CA ALA A 53 13.59 -4.67 -28.09
C ALA A 53 12.19 -5.30 -28.08
N TYR A 54 11.32 -4.92 -27.13
CA TYR A 54 9.95 -5.40 -27.06
C TYR A 54 9.19 -5.11 -28.35
N ASP A 55 9.24 -3.88 -28.86
CA ASP A 55 8.55 -3.51 -30.10
C ASP A 55 9.03 -4.34 -31.31
N LYS A 56 10.33 -4.68 -31.36
CA LYS A 56 10.90 -5.53 -32.43
C LYS A 56 10.42 -6.98 -32.40
N PHE A 57 9.93 -7.47 -31.26
CA PHE A 57 9.52 -8.87 -31.08
C PHE A 57 8.05 -9.06 -30.73
N LYS A 58 7.31 -8.00 -30.38
CA LYS A 58 5.89 -8.05 -29.98
C LYS A 58 5.01 -8.81 -30.98
N ASP A 59 5.22 -8.59 -32.27
CA ASP A 59 4.40 -9.19 -33.33
C ASP A 59 4.96 -10.53 -33.83
N LYS A 60 6.19 -10.88 -33.44
CA LYS A 60 6.84 -12.13 -33.83
C LYS A 60 6.37 -13.25 -32.91
N ARG A 61 5.58 -14.17 -33.46
CA ARG A 61 5.13 -15.37 -32.75
C ARG A 61 5.98 -16.56 -33.16
N VAL A 62 6.08 -17.53 -32.25
CA VAL A 62 6.88 -18.73 -32.43
C VAL A 62 5.93 -19.93 -32.48
N GLY A 63 5.96 -20.69 -33.58
CA GLY A 63 5.17 -21.90 -33.75
C GLY A 63 5.79 -23.07 -32.98
N THR A 64 4.95 -23.91 -32.34
CA THR A 64 5.41 -25.07 -31.56
C THR A 64 5.24 -26.42 -32.27
N LYS A 65 4.86 -26.40 -33.55
CA LYS A 65 4.63 -27.61 -34.34
C LYS A 65 5.96 -28.22 -34.78
N GLY A 66 6.14 -29.52 -34.56
CA GLY A 66 7.33 -30.26 -35.02
C GLY A 66 8.58 -30.14 -34.13
N LEU A 67 8.47 -29.56 -32.93
CA LEU A 67 9.58 -29.43 -31.99
C LEU A 67 9.97 -30.79 -31.40
N ASP A 68 11.11 -31.32 -31.82
CA ASP A 68 11.71 -32.54 -31.27
C ASP A 68 13.18 -32.29 -30.90
N PHE A 69 13.43 -32.04 -29.61
CA PHE A 69 14.77 -31.88 -29.01
C PHE A 69 15.35 -33.20 -28.50
N SER A 70 14.69 -34.34 -28.69
CA SER A 70 15.24 -35.62 -28.26
C SER A 70 16.36 -36.04 -29.19
N ASP A 71 17.51 -36.55 -28.73
CA ASP A 71 18.63 -36.97 -29.61
C ASP A 71 18.37 -38.27 -30.42
N ARG A 72 17.12 -38.60 -30.71
CA ARG A 72 16.73 -39.82 -31.46
C ARG A 72 16.98 -39.66 -32.97
N ILE A 73 17.85 -40.48 -33.55
CA ILE A 73 18.14 -40.42 -34.99
C ILE A 73 16.86 -40.69 -35.82
N SER A 74 16.41 -39.70 -36.61
CA SER A 74 15.23 -39.80 -37.49
C SER A 74 15.58 -39.48 -38.95
N LYS A 75 14.71 -39.87 -39.89
CA LYS A 75 14.93 -39.70 -41.34
C LYS A 75 14.58 -38.29 -41.85
N THR A 76 13.87 -37.47 -41.08
CA THR A 76 13.50 -36.10 -41.46
C THR A 76 14.43 -35.09 -40.83
N ARG A 77 14.80 -34.02 -41.57
CA ARG A 77 15.61 -32.93 -41.03
C ARG A 77 14.84 -32.29 -39.88
N ARG A 78 15.41 -32.33 -38.69
CA ARG A 78 14.85 -31.66 -37.53
C ARG A 78 15.09 -30.17 -37.69
N VAL A 79 14.00 -29.41 -37.72
CA VAL A 79 14.02 -27.96 -37.69
C VAL A 79 13.52 -27.57 -36.32
N GLY A 80 14.14 -26.53 -35.73
CA GLY A 80 13.68 -25.96 -34.47
C GLY A 80 12.41 -25.15 -34.69
N TYR A 81 12.33 -23.99 -34.07
CA TYR A 81 11.23 -23.07 -34.29
C TYR A 81 11.16 -22.59 -35.76
N GLU A 82 10.11 -22.97 -36.48
CA GLU A 82 9.78 -22.40 -37.79
C GLU A 82 8.86 -21.18 -37.62
N SER A 83 9.18 -20.08 -38.30
CA SER A 83 8.37 -18.86 -38.30
C SER A 83 7.63 -18.75 -39.63
N GLY A 84 6.30 -18.81 -39.59
CA GLY A 84 5.44 -18.57 -40.75
C GLY A 84 4.08 -19.26 -40.65
N GLU A 85 3.01 -18.52 -40.36
CA GLU A 85 1.62 -19.04 -40.46
C GLU A 85 0.67 -18.10 -41.23
N TYR A 86 1.15 -17.03 -41.89
CA TYR A 86 0.27 -16.07 -42.56
C TYR A 86 0.75 -15.70 -43.98
N GLU A 87 0.10 -16.27 -44.98
CA GLU A 87 0.06 -15.73 -46.35
C GLU A 87 -1.40 -15.40 -46.69
N LEU A 88 -1.69 -14.12 -46.92
CA LEU A 88 -2.92 -13.69 -47.61
C LEU A 88 -2.61 -13.70 -49.10
N LEU A 89 -3.39 -14.45 -49.88
CA LEU A 89 -3.30 -14.40 -51.34
C LEU A 89 -3.82 -13.05 -51.82
N ALA A 90 -3.04 -12.38 -52.67
CA ALA A 90 -3.44 -11.11 -53.26
C ALA A 90 -4.66 -11.27 -54.18
N GLU A 91 -5.47 -10.20 -54.23
CA GLU A 91 -6.72 -10.13 -54.98
C GLU A 91 -6.48 -10.44 -56.48
N GLY A 92 -7.18 -11.45 -57.00
CA GLY A 92 -7.07 -11.90 -58.40
C GLY A 92 -6.18 -13.13 -58.65
N CYS A 93 -5.59 -13.74 -57.62
CA CYS A 93 -4.84 -14.99 -57.80
C CYS A 93 -5.78 -16.19 -57.99
N GLY A 94 -5.74 -16.85 -59.15
CA GLY A 94 -6.62 -17.97 -59.54
C GLY A 94 -6.42 -19.30 -58.79
N VAL A 95 -5.80 -19.27 -57.61
CA VAL A 95 -5.61 -20.44 -56.73
C VAL A 95 -6.75 -20.48 -55.72
N LYS A 96 -7.38 -21.65 -55.53
CA LYS A 96 -8.50 -21.80 -54.58
C LYS A 96 -8.04 -21.49 -53.15
N GLU A 97 -8.70 -20.52 -52.51
CA GLU A 97 -8.49 -20.15 -51.10
C GLU A 97 -8.66 -21.37 -50.19
N THR A 98 -7.80 -21.49 -49.17
CA THR A 98 -8.02 -22.46 -48.08
C THR A 98 -9.19 -21.99 -47.18
N PRO A 99 -9.92 -22.90 -46.51
CA PRO A 99 -11.04 -22.52 -45.63
C PRO A 99 -10.67 -21.49 -44.54
N GLN A 100 -9.43 -21.55 -44.03
CA GLN A 100 -8.93 -20.63 -43.01
C GLN A 100 -8.65 -19.22 -43.55
N GLN A 101 -8.08 -19.11 -44.77
CA GLN A 101 -7.86 -17.81 -45.44
C GLN A 101 -9.20 -17.15 -45.81
N LYS A 102 -10.17 -17.95 -46.27
CA LYS A 102 -11.51 -17.47 -46.59
C LYS A 102 -12.24 -16.91 -45.36
N TYR A 103 -12.08 -17.55 -44.20
CA TYR A 103 -12.61 -17.03 -42.94
C TYR A 103 -12.02 -15.67 -42.59
N GLN A 104 -10.70 -15.48 -42.74
CA GLN A 104 -10.03 -14.22 -42.41
C GLN A 104 -10.43 -13.06 -43.34
N ARG A 105 -10.59 -13.30 -44.66
CA ARG A 105 -11.11 -12.27 -45.58
C ARG A 105 -12.53 -11.82 -45.19
N LEU A 106 -13.41 -12.79 -44.91
CA LEU A 106 -14.79 -12.50 -44.52
C LEU A 106 -14.88 -11.72 -43.20
N VAL A 107 -14.01 -12.03 -42.23
CA VAL A 107 -13.95 -11.27 -40.97
C VAL A 107 -13.60 -9.79 -41.22
N ASN A 108 -12.65 -9.52 -42.11
CA ASN A 108 -12.25 -8.15 -42.44
C ASN A 108 -13.35 -7.40 -43.22
N GLU A 109 -13.99 -8.03 -44.21
CA GLU A 109 -15.10 -7.42 -44.97
C GLU A 109 -16.30 -7.08 -44.09
N ILE A 110 -16.62 -7.95 -43.12
CA ILE A 110 -17.69 -7.69 -42.14
C ILE A 110 -17.34 -6.50 -41.24
N GLN A 111 -16.07 -6.36 -40.87
CA GLN A 111 -15.61 -5.28 -40.01
C GLN A 111 -15.61 -3.92 -40.72
N GLU A 112 -15.23 -3.88 -42.00
CA GLU A 112 -15.32 -2.68 -42.84
C GLU A 112 -16.77 -2.21 -43.00
N LEU A 113 -17.69 -3.12 -43.31
CA LEU A 113 -19.12 -2.82 -43.42
C LEU A 113 -19.71 -2.28 -42.10
N THR A 114 -19.25 -2.78 -40.96
CA THR A 114 -19.71 -2.32 -39.64
C THR A 114 -19.30 -0.87 -39.37
N GLN A 115 -18.06 -0.51 -39.74
CA GLN A 115 -17.54 0.86 -39.58
C GLN A 115 -18.27 1.86 -40.48
N GLU A 116 -18.62 1.45 -41.70
CA GLU A 116 -19.35 2.30 -42.65
C GLU A 116 -20.76 2.64 -42.15
N VAL A 117 -21.45 1.67 -41.51
CA VAL A 117 -22.78 1.87 -40.91
C VAL A 117 -22.72 2.80 -39.68
N GLU A 118 -21.70 2.68 -38.83
CA GLU A 118 -21.50 3.58 -37.68
C GLU A 118 -21.24 5.03 -38.13
N HIS A 119 -20.44 5.20 -39.19
CA HIS A 119 -20.18 6.52 -39.77
C HIS A 119 -21.45 7.17 -40.33
N ILE A 120 -22.34 6.39 -40.96
CA ILE A 120 -23.65 6.87 -41.44
C ILE A 120 -24.56 7.27 -40.25
N GLN A 121 -24.56 6.52 -39.15
CA GLN A 121 -25.36 6.85 -37.96
C GLN A 121 -24.89 8.13 -37.25
N ALA A 122 -23.58 8.36 -37.17
CA ALA A 122 -23.01 9.56 -36.55
C ALA A 122 -23.46 10.84 -37.29
N ASN A 123 -23.41 10.82 -38.62
CA ASN A 123 -23.78 11.96 -39.46
C ASN A 123 -25.28 12.33 -39.38
N VAL A 124 -26.16 11.38 -39.09
CA VAL A 124 -27.61 11.63 -38.92
C VAL A 124 -27.93 12.23 -37.54
N LYS A 125 -27.14 11.93 -36.50
CA LYS A 125 -27.36 12.43 -35.13
C LYS A 125 -26.98 13.90 -34.93
N GLU A 126 -26.01 14.41 -35.69
CA GLU A 126 -25.54 15.80 -35.56
C GLU A 126 -26.57 16.83 -36.05
N SER A 127 -27.47 16.45 -36.97
CA SER A 127 -28.48 17.35 -37.52
C SER A 127 -29.68 17.65 -36.59
N SER A 128 -29.82 16.95 -35.45
CA SER A 128 -30.97 17.10 -34.53
C SER A 128 -30.67 17.83 -33.22
N ALA A 129 -29.47 18.39 -33.06
CA ALA A 129 -28.98 18.90 -31.77
C ALA A 129 -29.40 20.36 -31.45
N GLU A 130 -29.70 21.18 -32.47
CA GLU A 130 -29.94 22.62 -32.27
C GLU A 130 -31.37 22.97 -31.76
N GLU A 131 -32.31 22.03 -31.76
CA GLU A 131 -33.74 22.30 -31.47
C GLU A 131 -34.13 22.19 -29.97
N ARG A 132 -33.17 21.95 -29.05
CA ARG A 132 -33.48 21.54 -27.65
C ARG A 132 -33.38 22.61 -26.56
N LEU A 133 -33.05 23.86 -26.86
CA LEU A 133 -32.87 24.91 -25.84
C LEU A 133 -34.11 25.81 -25.67
N THR A 134 -35.21 25.20 -25.20
CA THR A 134 -36.42 25.95 -24.78
C THR A 134 -36.27 26.59 -23.39
N PRO A 135 -36.85 27.78 -23.12
CA PRO A 135 -36.77 28.48 -21.83
C PRO A 135 -37.23 27.67 -20.61
N VAL A 136 -38.16 26.73 -20.80
CA VAL A 136 -38.62 25.79 -19.76
C VAL A 136 -37.50 24.87 -19.30
N VAL A 137 -36.62 24.45 -20.21
CA VAL A 137 -35.45 23.61 -19.88
C VAL A 137 -34.44 24.42 -19.07
N LEU A 138 -34.22 25.69 -19.42
CA LEU A 138 -33.38 26.59 -18.60
C LEU A 138 -33.95 26.80 -17.20
N ALA A 139 -35.27 27.00 -17.07
CA ALA A 139 -35.93 27.15 -15.77
C ALA A 139 -35.83 25.86 -14.93
N GLN A 140 -35.96 24.68 -15.54
CA GLN A 140 -35.78 23.40 -14.87
C GLN A 140 -34.33 23.17 -14.42
N ARG A 141 -33.35 23.58 -15.23
CA ARG A 141 -31.91 23.56 -14.84
C ARG A 141 -31.61 24.53 -13.70
N ALA A 142 -32.20 25.73 -13.70
CA ALA A 142 -32.05 26.69 -12.60
C ALA A 142 -32.69 26.18 -11.29
N ALA A 143 -33.83 25.50 -11.37
CA ALA A 143 -34.46 24.87 -10.20
C ALA A 143 -33.62 23.70 -9.65
N GLN A 144 -33.04 22.87 -10.52
CA GLN A 144 -32.11 21.80 -10.13
C GLN A 144 -30.85 22.38 -9.48
N LEU A 145 -30.29 23.47 -10.03
CA LEU A 145 -29.13 24.15 -9.46
C LEU A 145 -29.43 24.73 -8.07
N LYS A 146 -30.60 25.34 -7.88
CA LYS A 146 -31.06 25.81 -6.57
C LYS A 146 -31.14 24.66 -5.56
N GLN A 147 -31.64 23.50 -5.98
CA GLN A 147 -31.74 22.33 -5.09
C GLN A 147 -30.38 21.75 -4.73
N GLN A 148 -29.44 21.71 -5.68
CA GLN A 148 -28.05 21.30 -5.44
C GLN A 148 -27.31 22.27 -4.50
N LEU A 149 -27.58 23.57 -4.60
CA LEU A 149 -26.98 24.56 -3.71
C LEU A 149 -27.47 24.38 -2.26
N VAL A 150 -28.76 24.12 -2.09
CA VAL A 150 -29.36 23.86 -0.77
C VAL A 150 -28.82 22.56 -0.17
N SER A 151 -28.66 21.49 -0.96
CA SER A 151 -28.07 20.24 -0.46
C SER A 151 -26.59 20.40 -0.10
N ALA A 152 -25.80 21.11 -0.91
CA ALA A 152 -24.38 21.37 -0.59
C ALA A 152 -24.21 22.21 0.68
N HIS A 153 -25.10 23.19 0.91
CA HIS A 153 -25.10 23.96 2.13
C HIS A 153 -25.51 23.11 3.35
N LEU A 154 -26.45 22.19 3.16
CA LEU A 154 -26.88 21.25 4.20
C LEU A 154 -25.73 20.30 4.59
N ASP A 155 -25.00 19.74 3.62
CA ASP A 155 -23.82 18.88 3.88
C ASP A 155 -22.73 19.61 4.67
N SER A 156 -22.49 20.90 4.37
CA SER A 156 -21.55 21.72 5.13
C SER A 156 -21.98 21.98 6.57
N LEU A 157 -23.29 22.00 6.85
CA LEU A 157 -23.83 22.25 8.20
C LEU A 157 -23.90 20.99 9.05
N LEU A 158 -24.18 19.82 8.45
CA LEU A 158 -24.21 18.55 9.18
C LEU A 158 -22.82 17.91 9.34
N GLY A 159 -21.83 18.33 8.56
CA GLY A 159 -20.45 17.83 8.61
C GLY A 159 -20.22 16.59 7.73
N PRO A 160 -18.96 16.29 7.38
CA PRO A 160 -18.60 15.38 6.27
C PRO A 160 -19.01 13.91 6.44
N ASN A 161 -19.46 13.50 7.64
CA ASN A 161 -19.79 12.11 7.96
C ASN A 161 -21.27 11.90 8.33
N ALA A 162 -22.11 12.94 8.27
CA ALA A 162 -23.50 12.83 8.68
C ALA A 162 -24.36 12.20 7.58
N HIS A 163 -24.83 10.97 7.82
CA HIS A 163 -25.70 10.26 6.89
C HIS A 163 -27.17 10.53 7.24
N ILE A 164 -27.86 11.34 6.44
CA ILE A 164 -29.30 11.60 6.62
C ILE A 164 -30.09 10.50 5.93
N ASN A 165 -30.67 9.58 6.70
CA ASN A 165 -31.59 8.58 6.16
C ASN A 165 -33.04 9.06 6.32
N LEU A 166 -33.61 9.64 5.26
CA LEU A 166 -35.00 10.13 5.24
C LEU A 166 -36.04 9.02 5.39
N ALA A 167 -35.68 7.76 5.11
CA ALA A 167 -36.58 6.62 5.24
C ALA A 167 -36.68 6.10 6.68
N ASP A 168 -35.72 6.43 7.55
CA ASP A 168 -35.73 6.06 8.97
C ASP A 168 -35.12 7.17 9.84
N PRO A 169 -35.84 8.29 10.05
CA PRO A 169 -35.30 9.48 10.72
C PRO A 169 -34.90 9.24 12.19
N ASP A 170 -35.53 8.28 12.86
CA ASP A 170 -35.28 7.94 14.28
C ASP A 170 -34.46 6.64 14.45
N GLY A 171 -34.05 5.99 13.36
CA GLY A 171 -33.43 4.66 13.38
C GLY A 171 -34.38 3.58 13.93
N ALA A 172 -35.70 3.80 13.88
CA ALA A 172 -36.72 2.96 14.48
C ALA A 172 -36.93 1.66 13.69
N LEU A 173 -36.79 1.71 12.36
CA LEU A 173 -36.84 0.50 11.51
C LEU A 173 -35.60 -0.37 11.75
N ALA A 174 -34.42 0.25 11.86
CA ALA A 174 -33.19 -0.46 12.21
C ALA A 174 -33.30 -1.14 13.59
N LYS A 175 -33.80 -0.42 14.61
CA LYS A 175 -34.05 -0.98 15.95
C LYS A 175 -35.08 -2.12 15.91
N ARG A 176 -36.19 -1.94 15.19
CA ARG A 176 -37.24 -2.97 15.07
C ARG A 176 -36.73 -4.22 14.37
N LEU A 177 -35.91 -4.08 13.34
CA LEU A 177 -35.28 -5.20 12.64
C LEU A 177 -34.31 -5.94 13.59
N MET A 178 -33.51 -5.22 14.36
CA MET A 178 -32.64 -5.81 15.39
C MET A 178 -33.44 -6.56 16.47
N THR A 179 -34.53 -6.00 16.98
CA THR A 179 -35.41 -6.69 17.95
C THR A 179 -36.10 -7.91 17.33
N GLN A 180 -36.54 -7.83 16.08
CA GLN A 180 -37.13 -8.97 15.36
C GLN A 180 -36.11 -10.08 15.10
N LEU A 181 -34.85 -9.73 14.84
CA LEU A 181 -33.73 -10.66 14.74
C LEU A 181 -33.40 -11.32 16.08
N GLU A 182 -33.40 -10.56 17.17
CA GLU A 182 -33.21 -11.08 18.53
C GLU A 182 -34.34 -12.02 18.95
N LEU A 183 -35.59 -11.71 18.61
CA LEU A 183 -36.74 -12.58 18.81
C LEU A 183 -36.64 -13.85 17.96
N ALA A 184 -36.26 -13.75 16.68
CA ALA A 184 -36.05 -14.90 15.80
C ALA A 184 -34.85 -15.77 16.25
N ARG A 185 -33.82 -15.16 16.84
CA ARG A 185 -32.69 -15.85 17.48
C ARG A 185 -33.12 -16.58 18.75
N GLY A 186 -34.01 -15.98 19.56
CA GLY A 186 -34.58 -16.59 20.76
C GLY A 186 -35.43 -17.83 20.48
N VAL A 187 -36.16 -17.86 19.36
CA VAL A 187 -37.00 -19.00 18.94
C VAL A 187 -36.17 -20.19 18.43
N ARG A 188 -34.95 -19.98 17.91
CA ARG A 188 -34.08 -21.09 17.46
C ARG A 188 -33.38 -21.85 18.59
N SER A 189 -33.38 -21.34 19.82
CA SER A 189 -32.74 -22.00 20.96
C SER A 189 -33.56 -23.15 21.57
N SER A 190 -34.78 -23.43 21.09
CA SER A 190 -35.67 -24.44 21.69
C SER A 190 -36.09 -25.61 20.78
N ALA A 191 -35.55 -25.77 19.57
CA ALA A 191 -35.92 -26.92 18.72
C ALA A 191 -34.75 -27.41 17.85
N GLY A 192 -34.12 -28.51 18.27
CA GLY A 192 -33.34 -29.37 17.37
C GLY A 192 -34.24 -30.39 16.66
N GLY A 193 -33.90 -30.77 15.43
CA GLY A 193 -34.53 -31.89 14.72
C GLY A 193 -34.53 -31.77 13.20
N GLU A 194 -34.16 -32.85 12.52
CA GLU A 194 -33.93 -33.03 11.08
C GLU A 194 -35.17 -32.85 10.17
N GLY A 195 -34.96 -32.61 8.86
CA GLY A 195 -35.98 -32.92 7.83
C GLY A 195 -35.94 -32.10 6.52
N LYS A 196 -35.40 -32.73 5.47
CA LYS A 196 -35.44 -32.51 4.00
C LYS A 196 -36.37 -31.45 3.36
N GLY A 197 -35.88 -30.88 2.25
CA GLY A 197 -36.44 -29.75 1.52
C GLY A 197 -37.53 -30.04 0.48
N SER A 198 -38.17 -28.94 0.04
CA SER A 198 -38.80 -28.72 -1.27
C SER A 198 -39.11 -27.23 -1.39
N GLY A 199 -38.83 -26.65 -2.56
CA GLY A 199 -38.89 -25.21 -2.80
C GLY A 199 -40.28 -24.58 -2.90
N LEU A 200 -40.27 -23.24 -2.77
CA LEU A 200 -41.24 -22.24 -3.23
C LEU A 200 -42.63 -22.22 -2.54
N LYS A 201 -42.60 -21.89 -1.24
CA LYS A 201 -43.41 -20.85 -0.57
C LYS A 201 -42.74 -20.62 0.80
N GLY A 202 -42.13 -19.45 1.00
CA GLY A 202 -41.40 -19.16 2.23
C GLY A 202 -42.32 -19.30 3.46
N PRO A 203 -41.94 -20.06 4.51
CA PRO A 203 -42.77 -20.25 5.69
C PRO A 203 -42.84 -18.96 6.50
N ASP A 204 -44.02 -18.68 7.04
CA ASP A 204 -44.22 -17.65 8.06
C ASP A 204 -43.24 -17.93 9.22
N GLY A 205 -42.21 -17.09 9.36
CA GLY A 205 -41.17 -17.18 10.40
C GLY A 205 -39.75 -17.56 9.97
N VAL A 206 -39.43 -17.78 8.69
CA VAL A 206 -38.03 -17.99 8.26
C VAL A 206 -37.41 -16.69 7.74
N VAL A 207 -36.47 -16.16 8.51
CA VAL A 207 -35.66 -15.00 8.10
C VAL A 207 -34.65 -15.44 7.05
N LEU A 208 -34.90 -15.09 5.79
CA LEU A 208 -33.98 -15.30 4.68
C LEU A 208 -33.29 -13.96 4.36
N TYR A 209 -31.99 -13.87 4.67
CA TYR A 209 -31.16 -12.76 4.23
C TYR A 209 -30.49 -13.13 2.91
N GLU A 210 -30.90 -12.47 1.83
CA GLU A 210 -30.22 -12.57 0.54
C GLU A 210 -29.32 -11.35 0.36
N LEU A 211 -28.06 -11.50 0.75
CA LEU A 211 -27.05 -10.44 0.65
C LEU A 211 -26.39 -10.49 -0.72
N HIS A 212 -26.79 -9.58 -1.61
CA HIS A 212 -26.07 -9.35 -2.86
C HIS A 212 -24.97 -8.31 -2.64
N SER A 213 -23.80 -8.74 -2.18
CA SER A 213 -22.59 -7.91 -2.16
C SER A 213 -21.56 -8.47 -3.14
N ARG A 214 -20.86 -7.57 -3.85
CA ARG A 214 -19.71 -7.90 -4.70
C ARG A 214 -18.44 -7.30 -4.07
N PRO A 215 -17.91 -7.90 -2.99
CA PRO A 215 -16.77 -7.36 -2.26
C PRO A 215 -15.52 -7.22 -3.14
N GLU A 216 -15.34 -8.11 -4.12
CA GLU A 216 -14.24 -8.03 -5.09
C GLU A 216 -14.30 -6.78 -5.97
N HIS A 217 -15.51 -6.28 -6.28
CA HIS A 217 -15.65 -5.05 -7.07
C HIS A 217 -15.29 -3.81 -6.25
N GLU A 218 -15.72 -3.74 -4.99
CA GLU A 218 -15.39 -2.63 -4.09
C GLU A 218 -13.88 -2.58 -3.82
N ARG A 219 -13.26 -3.72 -3.48
CA ARG A 219 -11.79 -3.83 -3.33
C ARG A 219 -11.03 -3.47 -4.59
N PHE A 220 -11.54 -3.86 -5.76
CA PHE A 220 -10.97 -3.45 -7.04
C PHE A 220 -11.06 -1.93 -7.25
N THR A 221 -12.19 -1.29 -6.92
CA THR A 221 -12.33 0.16 -7.06
C THR A 221 -11.44 0.95 -6.08
N GLU A 222 -11.25 0.46 -4.85
CA GLU A 222 -10.32 1.06 -3.89
C GLU A 222 -8.87 0.92 -4.33
N SER A 223 -8.46 -0.30 -4.72
CA SER A 223 -7.10 -0.54 -5.22
C SER A 223 -6.80 0.24 -6.51
N ALA A 224 -7.79 0.41 -7.39
CA ALA A 224 -7.64 1.25 -8.58
C ALA A 224 -7.39 2.73 -8.22
N LYS A 225 -8.11 3.29 -7.24
CA LYS A 225 -7.87 4.65 -6.73
C LYS A 225 -6.48 4.79 -6.11
N ILE A 226 -6.05 3.81 -5.31
CA ILE A 226 -4.71 3.80 -4.72
C ILE A 226 -3.63 3.73 -5.81
N ALA A 227 -3.84 2.91 -6.85
CA ALA A 227 -2.92 2.81 -7.98
C ALA A 227 -2.85 4.10 -8.81
N GLU A 228 -3.98 4.81 -8.97
CA GLU A 228 -4.01 6.13 -9.62
C GLU A 228 -3.22 7.17 -8.80
N LEU A 229 -3.45 7.23 -7.49
CA LEU A 229 -2.68 8.10 -6.59
C LEU A 229 -1.20 7.74 -6.60
N GLY A 230 -0.85 6.45 -6.60
CA GLY A 230 0.52 5.96 -6.70
C GLY A 230 1.18 6.36 -8.01
N ARG A 231 0.47 6.27 -9.15
CA ARG A 231 0.97 6.73 -10.44
C ARG A 231 1.21 8.24 -10.44
N ARG A 232 0.24 9.03 -9.97
CA ARG A 232 0.39 10.49 -9.89
C ARG A 232 1.53 10.89 -8.95
N LEU A 233 1.72 10.17 -7.85
CA LEU A 233 2.84 10.40 -6.93
C LEU A 233 4.16 10.05 -7.61
N ALA A 234 4.25 8.94 -8.35
CA ALA A 234 5.42 8.59 -9.14
C ALA A 234 5.72 9.63 -10.23
N ASP A 235 4.69 10.15 -10.91
CA ASP A 235 4.86 11.22 -11.90
C ASP A 235 5.43 12.49 -11.22
N LEU A 236 4.92 12.86 -10.04
CA LEU A 236 5.45 13.96 -9.24
C LEU A 236 6.88 13.69 -8.75
N GLU A 237 7.19 12.45 -8.37
CA GLU A 237 8.53 12.02 -7.98
C GLU A 237 9.48 12.06 -9.17
N THR A 238 9.08 11.72 -10.39
CA THR A 238 9.94 11.88 -11.57
C THR A 238 10.14 13.34 -11.95
N ALA A 239 9.17 14.21 -11.68
CA ALA A 239 9.25 15.64 -12.00
C ALA A 239 10.07 16.44 -10.98
N VAL A 240 9.97 16.10 -9.68
CA VAL A 240 10.62 16.82 -8.57
C VAL A 240 11.82 16.06 -8.03
N GLY A 241 11.77 14.74 -8.05
CA GLY A 241 12.86 13.88 -7.62
C GLY A 241 14.05 14.06 -8.53
N SER A 242 15.04 14.76 -8.00
CA SER A 242 16.40 14.65 -8.53
C SER A 242 16.81 13.21 -8.31
N GLY A 243 17.10 12.47 -9.37
CA GLY A 243 17.80 11.20 -9.26
C GLY A 243 19.03 11.38 -8.37
N THR A 244 19.55 10.29 -7.81
CA THR A 244 20.74 10.25 -6.95
C THR A 244 22.03 10.82 -7.58
N ASP A 245 21.93 11.44 -8.75
CA ASP A 245 22.96 12.24 -9.40
C ASP A 245 23.28 13.45 -8.53
N LYS A 246 24.27 13.25 -7.67
CA LYS A 246 24.91 14.29 -6.88
C LYS A 246 25.22 15.47 -7.81
N GLN A 247 24.52 16.56 -7.56
CA GLN A 247 24.61 17.86 -8.23
C GLN A 247 26.10 18.23 -8.43
N GLY A 248 26.47 18.62 -9.66
CA GLY A 248 27.85 18.95 -9.99
C GLY A 248 28.43 20.07 -9.12
N PRO A 249 29.76 20.21 -9.03
CA PRO A 249 30.43 21.17 -8.12
C PRO A 249 30.01 22.65 -8.31
N LEU A 250 29.41 23.00 -9.45
CA LEU A 250 28.87 24.33 -9.73
C LEU A 250 27.52 24.62 -9.05
N ASN A 251 26.81 23.58 -8.62
CA ASN A 251 25.51 23.67 -7.95
C ASN A 251 25.65 23.69 -6.41
N ALA A 252 26.88 23.60 -5.89
CA ALA A 252 27.15 23.69 -4.44
C ALA A 252 26.67 25.02 -3.83
N GLY A 253 26.67 26.11 -4.61
CA GLY A 253 26.15 27.41 -4.19
C GLY A 253 24.63 27.56 -4.23
N LEU A 254 23.90 26.51 -4.63
CA LEU A 254 22.44 26.48 -4.78
C LEU A 254 21.74 25.56 -3.77
N GLN A 255 22.46 25.09 -2.75
CA GLN A 255 21.94 24.18 -1.73
C GLN A 255 21.02 24.89 -0.73
N GLY A 256 19.75 25.05 -1.12
CA GLY A 256 18.66 25.25 -0.18
C GLY A 256 18.17 23.90 0.35
N ALA A 257 17.69 23.86 1.60
CA ALA A 257 17.12 22.66 2.23
C ALA A 257 15.79 22.23 1.57
N SER A 258 15.18 23.12 0.78
CA SER A 258 13.97 22.85 0.00
C SER A 258 14.13 23.35 -1.45
N VAL A 259 13.40 22.72 -2.39
CA VAL A 259 13.36 23.18 -3.79
C VAL A 259 12.91 24.64 -3.87
N MET A 260 12.00 25.07 -2.99
CA MET A 260 11.57 26.47 -2.92
C MET A 260 12.72 27.41 -2.56
N GLU A 261 13.51 27.07 -1.55
CA GLU A 261 14.68 27.88 -1.14
C GLU A 261 15.74 27.95 -2.25
N THR A 262 15.93 26.87 -3.03
CA THR A 262 16.82 26.91 -4.21
C THR A 262 16.29 27.84 -5.31
N ILE A 263 14.97 27.88 -5.51
CA ILE A 263 14.31 28.75 -6.50
C ILE A 263 14.38 30.21 -6.04
N GLU A 264 14.12 30.49 -4.76
CA GLU A 264 14.24 31.83 -4.17
C GLU A 264 15.68 32.34 -4.25
N LEU A 265 16.66 31.46 -4.03
CA LEU A 265 18.08 31.81 -4.21
C LEU A 265 18.40 32.06 -5.69
N LEU A 266 17.87 31.28 -6.62
CA LEU A 266 17.99 31.54 -8.06
C LEU A 266 17.35 32.88 -8.42
N GLU A 267 16.16 33.17 -7.90
CA GLU A 267 15.44 34.42 -8.13
C GLU A 267 16.21 35.62 -7.55
N ALA A 268 16.82 35.48 -6.38
CA ALA A 268 17.71 36.49 -5.80
C ALA A 268 18.96 36.72 -6.67
N ARG A 269 19.54 35.67 -7.24
CA ARG A 269 20.69 35.77 -8.15
C ARG A 269 20.31 36.39 -9.49
N VAL A 270 19.14 36.04 -10.02
CA VAL A 270 18.59 36.57 -11.28
C VAL A 270 18.16 38.03 -11.13
N SER A 271 17.61 38.42 -9.98
CA SER A 271 17.29 39.82 -9.68
C SER A 271 18.54 40.67 -9.43
N ALA A 272 19.60 40.09 -8.85
CA ALA A 272 20.91 40.74 -8.74
C ALA A 272 21.64 40.89 -10.09
N LEU A 273 21.17 40.22 -11.15
CA LEU A 273 21.71 40.31 -12.51
C LEU A 273 21.31 41.61 -13.24
N ASP A 274 20.52 42.49 -12.60
CA ASP A 274 20.31 43.86 -13.05
C ASP A 274 21.42 44.80 -12.52
N ALA A 275 22.45 45.00 -13.34
CA ALA A 275 23.65 45.75 -12.97
C ALA A 275 23.39 47.20 -12.52
N ALA A 276 22.31 47.83 -13.00
CA ALA A 276 22.00 49.22 -12.69
C ALA A 276 21.37 49.39 -11.29
N THR A 277 20.61 48.40 -10.81
CA THR A 277 20.01 48.41 -9.47
C THR A 277 20.97 47.92 -8.41
N LEU A 278 21.93 47.05 -8.76
CA LEU A 278 22.96 46.55 -7.84
C LEU A 278 23.86 47.68 -7.31
N ASP A 279 24.38 48.56 -8.17
CA ASP A 279 25.23 49.70 -7.77
C ASP A 279 24.49 50.68 -6.84
N GLN A 280 23.20 50.92 -7.12
CA GLN A 280 22.38 51.81 -6.31
C GLN A 280 22.03 51.20 -4.94
N VAL A 281 21.79 49.88 -4.89
CA VAL A 281 21.54 49.15 -3.65
C VAL A 281 22.82 49.04 -2.82
N GLU A 282 23.98 48.80 -3.44
CA GLU A 282 25.28 48.75 -2.76
C GLU A 282 25.63 50.09 -2.10
N ALA A 283 25.45 51.22 -2.79
CA ALA A 283 25.69 52.55 -2.22
C ALA A 283 24.77 52.85 -1.01
N ARG A 284 23.51 52.39 -1.05
CA ARG A 284 22.58 52.53 0.09
C ARG A 284 22.94 51.58 1.24
N LEU A 285 23.33 50.34 0.94
CA LEU A 285 23.79 49.37 1.93
C LEU A 285 25.05 49.83 2.65
N GLN A 286 26.02 50.42 1.95
CA GLN A 286 27.22 51.00 2.58
C GLN A 286 26.87 52.13 3.56
N SER A 287 25.88 52.97 3.23
CA SER A 287 25.38 54.01 4.14
C SER A 287 24.68 53.43 5.38
N VAL A 288 23.88 52.37 5.20
CA VAL A 288 23.21 51.66 6.29
C VAL A 288 24.23 50.93 7.18
N LEU A 289 25.24 50.30 6.60
CA LEU A 289 26.34 49.65 7.31
C LEU A 289 27.10 50.65 8.19
N GLY A 290 27.37 51.85 7.67
CA GLY A 290 28.01 52.93 8.44
C GLY A 290 27.18 53.34 9.66
N LYS A 291 25.86 53.49 9.51
CA LYS A 291 24.94 53.81 10.63
C LYS A 291 24.81 52.63 11.61
N MET A 292 24.79 51.40 11.11
CA MET A 292 24.71 50.20 11.93
C MET A 292 25.97 50.00 12.77
N ASN A 293 27.15 50.35 12.26
CA ASN A 293 28.40 50.35 13.03
C ASN A 293 28.41 51.40 14.15
N GLU A 294 27.84 52.58 13.93
CA GLU A 294 27.67 53.59 14.99
C GLU A 294 26.67 53.12 16.06
N ILE A 295 25.56 52.48 15.66
CA ILE A 295 24.61 51.87 16.60
C ILE A 295 25.27 50.70 17.36
N ALA A 296 26.07 49.86 16.70
CA ALA A 296 26.79 48.76 17.33
C ALA A 296 27.80 49.26 18.38
N LYS A 297 28.51 50.36 18.12
CA LYS A 297 29.37 51.01 19.13
C LYS A 297 28.59 51.47 20.35
N HIS A 298 27.40 52.02 20.17
CA HIS A 298 26.54 52.44 21.27
C HIS A 298 25.88 51.27 22.00
N LYS A 299 25.56 50.18 21.29
CA LYS A 299 24.92 48.98 21.82
C LYS A 299 25.87 48.08 22.61
N ALA A 300 27.12 47.96 22.17
CA ALA A 300 28.19 47.24 22.89
C ALA A 300 28.51 47.83 24.27
N ALA A 301 28.11 49.09 24.52
CA ALA A 301 28.26 49.75 25.82
C ALA A 301 27.10 49.45 26.79
N ILE A 302 26.02 48.78 26.35
CA ILE A 302 24.75 48.68 27.08
C ILE A 302 24.31 47.21 27.32
N GLU A 303 24.69 46.25 26.48
CA GLU A 303 24.25 44.85 26.62
C GLU A 303 25.18 43.97 27.46
N ASP A 304 24.59 43.16 28.33
CA ASP A 304 25.25 42.14 29.15
C ASP A 304 25.64 40.92 28.30
N ALA A 305 26.95 40.68 28.14
CA ALA A 305 27.50 39.59 27.33
C ALA A 305 26.96 38.20 27.73
N GLU A 306 26.55 38.03 29.00
CA GLU A 306 25.95 36.79 29.48
C GLU A 306 24.56 36.54 28.88
N THR A 307 23.76 37.60 28.72
CA THR A 307 22.43 37.51 28.07
C THR A 307 22.55 37.19 26.59
N GLN A 308 23.54 37.77 25.90
CA GLN A 308 23.75 37.53 24.48
C GLN A 308 24.26 36.10 24.21
N ASN A 309 25.10 35.56 25.10
CA ASN A 309 25.55 34.18 25.01
C ASN A 309 24.38 33.20 25.25
N LYS A 310 23.50 33.47 26.24
CA LYS A 310 22.29 32.69 26.47
C LYS A 310 21.32 32.74 25.28
N VAL A 311 21.15 33.91 24.67
CA VAL A 311 20.29 34.08 23.47
C VAL A 311 20.88 33.33 22.27
N SER A 312 22.19 33.39 22.07
CA SER A 312 22.87 32.63 21.01
C SER A 312 22.69 31.11 21.20
N GLN A 313 22.86 30.62 22.42
CA GLN A 313 22.63 29.20 22.74
C GLN A 313 21.18 28.78 22.49
N LEU A 314 20.21 29.63 22.84
CA LEU A 314 18.79 29.37 22.54
C LEU A 314 18.52 29.34 21.04
N TYR A 315 19.15 30.23 20.27
CA TYR A 315 19.04 30.25 18.82
C TYR A 315 19.57 28.95 18.20
N ASP A 316 20.75 28.48 18.64
CA ASP A 316 21.34 27.22 18.16
C ASP A 316 20.44 26.02 18.49
N VAL A 317 19.81 26.02 19.67
CA VAL A 317 18.84 24.97 20.04
C VAL A 317 17.61 25.03 19.15
N VAL A 318 17.04 26.21 18.91
CA VAL A 318 15.88 26.37 18.01
C VAL A 318 16.23 25.90 16.60
N GLN A 319 17.38 26.28 16.07
CA GLN A 319 17.82 25.88 14.73
C GLN A 319 17.99 24.36 14.60
N LYS A 320 18.55 23.70 15.62
CA LYS A 320 18.67 22.23 15.65
C LYS A 320 17.30 21.52 15.66
N TRP A 321 16.31 22.12 16.32
CA TRP A 321 14.99 21.51 16.50
C TRP A 321 13.97 21.94 15.45
N ASP A 322 14.26 22.93 14.62
CA ASP A 322 13.32 23.46 13.60
C ASP A 322 12.92 22.40 12.57
N ALA A 323 13.91 21.64 12.08
CA ALA A 323 13.66 20.50 11.18
C ALA A 323 12.83 19.40 11.85
N MET A 324 13.01 19.16 13.15
CA MET A 324 12.19 18.19 13.89
C MET A 324 10.77 18.71 14.13
N ALA A 325 10.60 20.00 14.45
CA ALA A 325 9.31 20.63 14.68
C ALA A 325 8.42 20.58 13.45
N THR A 326 8.98 20.79 12.25
CA THR A 326 8.26 20.68 10.97
C THR A 326 7.87 19.23 10.64
N SER A 327 8.67 18.25 11.07
CA SER A 327 8.37 16.81 10.87
C SER A 327 7.35 16.24 11.88
N LEU A 328 7.16 16.87 13.04
CA LEU A 328 6.34 16.34 14.13
C LEU A 328 4.87 16.05 13.72
N PRO A 329 4.17 16.93 12.98
CA PRO A 329 2.82 16.64 12.49
C PRO A 329 2.77 15.41 11.57
N GLN A 330 3.81 15.21 10.74
CA GLN A 330 3.89 14.05 9.84
C GLN A 330 4.08 12.75 10.64
N VAL A 331 4.92 12.77 11.68
CA VAL A 331 5.10 11.62 12.59
C VAL A 331 3.79 11.28 13.30
N VAL A 332 3.04 12.28 13.77
CA VAL A 332 1.73 12.08 14.40
C VAL A 332 0.71 11.51 13.39
N GLN A 333 0.68 12.02 12.17
CA GLN A 333 -0.21 11.51 11.13
C GLN A 333 0.12 10.05 10.76
N ARG A 334 1.41 9.70 10.71
CA ARG A 334 1.86 8.32 10.50
C ARG A 334 1.45 7.42 11.68
N LEU A 335 1.55 7.89 12.91
CA LEU A 335 1.06 7.18 14.10
C LEU A 335 -0.45 6.92 14.04
N ILE A 336 -1.24 7.89 13.56
CA ILE A 336 -2.69 7.71 13.37
C ILE A 336 -2.97 6.69 12.27
N ALA A 337 -2.30 6.78 11.13
CA ALA A 337 -2.45 5.84 10.02
C ALA A 337 -2.06 4.40 10.40
N VAL A 338 -1.07 4.24 11.28
CA VAL A 338 -0.56 2.93 11.74
C VAL A 338 -1.25 2.47 13.04
N LYS A 339 -2.18 3.26 13.60
CA LYS A 339 -2.85 2.95 14.88
C LYS A 339 -3.54 1.59 14.86
N GLU A 340 -4.33 1.30 13.83
CA GLU A 340 -5.07 0.03 13.72
C GLU A 340 -4.11 -1.17 13.64
N LEU A 341 -2.99 -1.02 12.92
CA LEU A 341 -1.96 -2.04 12.84
C LEU A 341 -1.28 -2.28 14.18
N HIS A 342 -0.95 -1.22 14.92
CA HIS A 342 -0.39 -1.34 16.28
C HIS A 342 -1.38 -1.99 17.25
N GLU A 343 -2.68 -1.68 17.15
CA GLU A 343 -3.72 -2.31 17.97
C GLU A 343 -3.86 -3.80 17.65
N GLN A 344 -3.84 -4.18 16.37
CA GLN A 344 -3.83 -5.58 15.95
C GLN A 344 -2.57 -6.32 16.44
N ALA A 345 -1.40 -5.69 16.37
CA ALA A 345 -0.16 -6.28 16.87
C ALA A 345 -0.19 -6.50 18.39
N MET A 346 -0.80 -5.57 19.14
CA MET A 346 -1.02 -5.73 20.58
C MET A 346 -1.96 -6.89 20.89
N GLN A 347 -3.09 -6.99 20.17
CA GLN A 347 -4.03 -8.10 20.32
C GLN A 347 -3.39 -9.44 19.95
N PHE A 348 -2.54 -9.48 18.91
CA PHE A 348 -1.78 -10.66 18.54
C PHE A 348 -0.83 -11.10 19.65
N GLY A 349 -0.12 -10.17 20.29
CA GLY A 349 0.73 -10.46 21.44
C GLY A 349 -0.05 -11.10 22.60
N GLN A 350 -1.23 -10.58 22.92
CA GLN A 350 -2.12 -11.15 23.94
C GLN A 350 -2.68 -12.52 23.55
N LEU A 351 -3.05 -12.70 22.29
CA LEU A 351 -3.53 -13.99 21.78
C LEU A 351 -2.41 -15.04 21.85
N LEU A 352 -1.17 -14.65 21.56
CA LEU A 352 -0.02 -15.54 21.62
C LEU A 352 0.28 -16.00 23.06
N THR A 353 0.23 -15.10 24.04
CA THR A 353 0.42 -15.47 25.45
C THR A 353 -0.73 -16.34 25.96
N HIS A 354 -1.97 -16.06 25.54
CA HIS A 354 -3.12 -16.91 25.84
C HIS A 354 -2.95 -18.31 25.22
N LEU A 355 -2.52 -18.39 23.96
CA LEU A 355 -2.26 -19.65 23.27
C LEU A 355 -1.18 -20.46 24.00
N ASP A 356 -0.05 -19.85 24.36
CA ASP A 356 1.01 -20.52 25.13
C ASP A 356 0.49 -21.06 26.47
N THR A 357 -0.31 -20.26 27.18
CA THR A 357 -0.94 -20.68 28.44
C THR A 357 -1.87 -21.87 28.23
N THR A 358 -2.72 -21.84 27.20
CA THR A 358 -3.62 -22.97 26.88
C THR A 358 -2.85 -24.21 26.46
N GLN A 359 -1.75 -24.06 25.73
CA GLN A 359 -0.89 -25.16 25.31
C GLN A 359 -0.21 -25.82 26.51
N GLN A 360 0.27 -25.03 27.48
CA GLN A 360 0.81 -25.54 28.73
C GLN A 360 -0.25 -26.30 29.55
N MET A 361 -1.49 -25.79 29.63
CA MET A 361 -2.60 -26.49 30.29
C MET A 361 -2.93 -27.83 29.61
N ILE A 362 -3.02 -27.85 28.28
CA ILE A 362 -3.29 -29.08 27.51
C ILE A 362 -2.16 -30.10 27.70
N ASN A 363 -0.90 -29.64 27.72
CA ASN A 363 0.25 -30.52 27.95
C ASN A 363 0.22 -31.14 29.37
N ASN A 364 -0.15 -30.36 30.38
CA ASN A 364 -0.35 -30.89 31.73
C ASN A 364 -1.52 -31.89 31.80
N ALA A 365 -2.66 -31.58 31.17
CA ALA A 365 -3.79 -32.50 31.11
C ALA A 365 -3.45 -33.81 30.36
N LEU A 366 -2.62 -33.75 29.31
CA LEU A 366 -2.10 -34.93 28.62
C LEU A 366 -1.19 -35.77 29.52
N LYS A 367 -0.33 -35.14 30.33
CA LYS A 367 0.49 -35.84 31.33
C LYS A 367 -0.40 -36.53 32.38
N ASP A 368 -1.43 -35.84 32.87
CA ASP A 368 -2.39 -36.40 33.84
C ASP A 368 -3.16 -37.58 33.25
N ASN A 369 -3.63 -37.48 32.00
CA ASN A 369 -4.27 -38.60 31.31
C ASN A 369 -3.31 -39.79 31.12
N SER A 370 -2.04 -39.50 30.83
CA SER A 370 -1.01 -40.54 30.72
C SER A 370 -0.78 -41.26 32.05
N THR A 371 -0.80 -40.55 33.19
CA THR A 371 -0.64 -41.16 34.52
C THR A 371 -1.88 -41.96 34.93
N LEU A 372 -3.08 -41.45 34.62
CA LEU A 372 -4.34 -42.17 34.79
C LEU A 372 -4.36 -43.48 33.98
N LEU A 373 -3.90 -43.47 32.73
CA LEU A 373 -3.82 -44.67 31.90
C LEU A 373 -2.85 -45.70 32.47
N THR A 374 -1.66 -45.30 32.95
CA THR A 374 -0.74 -46.23 33.63
C THR A 374 -1.33 -46.78 34.92
N GLN A 375 -2.08 -45.97 35.68
CA GLN A 375 -2.77 -46.44 36.88
C GLN A 375 -3.91 -47.42 36.54
N VAL A 376 -4.68 -47.18 35.48
CA VAL A 376 -5.70 -48.12 34.99
C VAL A 376 -5.05 -49.42 34.51
N GLN A 377 -3.93 -49.34 33.81
CA GLN A 377 -3.19 -50.53 33.37
C GLN A 377 -2.67 -51.34 34.57
N GLN A 378 -2.12 -50.66 35.59
CA GLN A 378 -1.65 -51.28 36.83
C GLN A 378 -2.80 -51.97 37.59
N THR A 379 -3.92 -51.26 37.78
CA THR A 379 -5.10 -51.81 38.47
C THR A 379 -5.76 -52.95 37.69
N MET A 380 -5.79 -52.90 36.36
CA MET A 380 -6.24 -54.03 35.53
C MET A 380 -5.33 -55.25 35.72
N LYS A 381 -4.02 -55.07 35.79
CA LYS A 381 -3.06 -56.15 36.02
C LYS A 381 -3.24 -56.77 37.40
N GLU A 382 -3.41 -55.95 38.44
CA GLU A 382 -3.70 -56.41 39.80
C GLU A 382 -5.03 -57.16 39.88
N ASN A 383 -6.09 -56.60 39.28
CA ASN A 383 -7.41 -57.25 39.21
C ASN A 383 -7.36 -58.59 38.48
N LEU A 384 -6.60 -58.70 37.37
CA LEU A 384 -6.43 -59.96 36.65
C LEU A 384 -5.77 -61.03 37.52
N VAL A 385 -4.71 -60.67 38.26
CA VAL A 385 -4.05 -61.57 39.21
C VAL A 385 -5.04 -62.01 40.31
N SER A 386 -5.80 -61.08 40.89
CA SER A 386 -6.80 -61.45 41.90
C SER A 386 -7.91 -62.34 41.35
N VAL A 387 -8.35 -62.14 40.09
CA VAL A 387 -9.32 -63.01 39.43
C VAL A 387 -8.73 -64.40 39.20
N GLU A 388 -7.48 -64.50 38.76
CA GLU A 388 -6.77 -65.77 38.56
C GLU A 388 -6.62 -66.54 39.88
N GLU A 389 -6.24 -65.87 40.97
CA GLU A 389 -6.20 -66.45 42.32
C GLU A 389 -7.57 -66.94 42.79
N ASN A 390 -8.63 -66.15 42.56
CA ASN A 390 -10.00 -66.54 42.90
C ASN A 390 -10.45 -67.78 42.11
N PHE A 391 -10.15 -67.86 40.81
CA PHE A 391 -10.45 -69.04 40.00
C PHE A 391 -9.68 -70.27 40.50
N ALA A 392 -8.40 -70.13 40.83
CA ALA A 392 -7.60 -71.23 41.40
C ALA A 392 -8.17 -71.72 42.73
N ALA A 393 -8.61 -70.80 43.62
CA ALA A 393 -9.26 -71.15 44.88
C ALA A 393 -10.60 -71.88 44.67
N LEU A 394 -11.38 -71.45 43.66
CA LEU A 394 -12.66 -72.05 43.31
C LEU A 394 -12.47 -73.46 42.73
N GLU A 395 -11.46 -73.66 41.88
CA GLU A 395 -11.09 -74.95 41.32
C GLU A 395 -10.61 -75.92 42.42
N GLN A 396 -9.80 -75.44 43.38
CA GLN A 396 -9.43 -76.23 44.56
C GLN A 396 -10.65 -76.65 45.40
N ARG A 397 -11.63 -75.76 45.58
CA ARG A 397 -12.90 -76.09 46.27
C ARG A 397 -13.71 -77.12 45.48
N MET A 398 -13.80 -76.98 44.16
CA MET A 398 -14.51 -77.92 43.30
C MET A 398 -13.88 -79.32 43.36
N LYS A 399 -12.54 -79.39 43.35
CA LYS A 399 -11.79 -80.66 43.53
C LYS A 399 -12.07 -81.31 44.88
N LYS A 400 -12.17 -80.53 45.97
CA LYS A 400 -12.53 -81.03 47.31
C LYS A 400 -13.97 -81.56 47.40
N LEU A 401 -14.89 -81.05 46.58
CA LEU A 401 -16.29 -81.51 46.49
C LEU A 401 -16.48 -82.73 45.57
N SER A 402 -15.50 -83.01 44.69
CA SER A 402 -15.52 -84.16 43.77
C SER A 402 -14.97 -85.47 44.37
N LYS A 403 -14.59 -85.46 45.65
CA LYS A 403 -14.32 -86.63 46.48
C LYS A 403 -15.46 -86.80 47.48
#